data_AF-A0A7W1B8Y1-F1
#
_entry.id   AF-A0A7W1B8Y1-F1
#
_cell.length_a   1.000
_cell.length_b   1.000
_cell.length_c   1.000
_cell.angle_alpha   90.00
_cell.angle_beta   90.00
_cell.angle_gamma   90.00
#
_symmetry.space_group_name_H-M   'P 1'
#
loop_
_entity.id
_entity.type
_entity.pdbx_description
1 polymer ?
#
loop_
_entity_poly.entity_id
_entity_poly.type
_entity_poly.pdbx_seq_one_letter_code
_entity_poly.pdbx_strand_id
1 'polypeptide(L)' 'LPNPPDPQEVADAIVDLVESPAGKRPARVVVDRFNGQGATGLNDAHAQVQRGLLTGMGMPFLAD' A
#
# COMPACT_ATOMS: atom_id res chain seq x y z
N LEU A 1 8.98 -17.04 -10.93
CA LEU A 1 7.88 -17.81 -10.28
C LEU A 1 7.12 -18.49 -11.41
N PRO A 2 6.98 -19.84 -11.44
CA PRO A 2 6.47 -20.50 -12.63
C PRO A 2 4.96 -20.36 -12.85
N ASN A 3 4.22 -19.65 -12.00
CA ASN A 3 2.82 -19.30 -12.25
C ASN A 3 2.62 -17.78 -12.09
N PRO A 4 2.18 -17.05 -13.12
CA PRO A 4 1.73 -15.68 -12.96
C PRO A 4 0.50 -15.63 -12.03
N PRO A 5 0.23 -14.49 -11.38
CA PRO A 5 -0.98 -14.33 -10.57
C PRO A 5 -2.24 -14.51 -11.42
N ASP A 6 -3.32 -14.93 -10.78
CA ASP A 6 -4.63 -15.06 -11.41
C ASP A 6 -5.05 -13.68 -11.98
N PRO A 7 -5.42 -13.57 -13.27
CA PRO A 7 -5.85 -12.30 -13.85
C PRO A 7 -7.01 -11.63 -13.10
N GLN A 8 -7.91 -12.41 -12.49
CA GLN A 8 -9.02 -11.85 -11.72
C GLN A 8 -8.51 -11.18 -10.44
N GLU A 9 -7.55 -11.78 -9.73
CA GLU A 9 -6.97 -11.17 -8.54
C GLU A 9 -6.22 -9.88 -8.85
N VAL A 10 -5.59 -9.81 -10.03
CA VAL A 10 -4.96 -8.58 -10.51
C VAL A 10 -6.01 -7.51 -10.80
N ALA A 11 -7.11 -7.86 -11.45
CA ALA A 11 -8.21 -6.93 -11.74
C ALA A 11 -8.83 -6.39 -10.44
N ASP A 12 -9.11 -7.27 -9.48
CA ASP A 12 -9.70 -6.90 -8.19
C ASP A 12 -8.75 -5.98 -7.40
N ALA A 13 -7.45 -6.30 -7.36
CA ALA A 13 -6.45 -5.44 -6.71
C ALA A 13 -6.32 -4.04 -7.36
N ILE A 14 -6.55 -3.94 -8.67
CA ILE A 14 -6.60 -2.65 -9.37
C ILE A 14 -7.85 -1.87 -8.98
N VAL A 15 -9.02 -2.52 -8.93
CA VAL A 15 -10.27 -1.90 -8.50
C VAL A 15 -10.12 -1.35 -7.08
N ASP A 16 -9.65 -2.17 -6.14
CA ASP A 16 -9.41 -1.77 -4.75
C ASP A 16 -8.46 -0.57 -4.64
N LEU A 17 -7.39 -0.55 -5.44
CA LEU A 17 -6.43 0.56 -5.45
C LEU A 17 -7.04 1.86 -6.00
N VAL A 18 -7.85 1.76 -7.06
CA VAL A 18 -8.50 2.90 -7.71
C VAL A 18 -9.59 3.49 -6.81
N GLU A 19 -10.39 2.63 -6.19
CA GLU A 19 -11.50 3.00 -5.32
C GLU A 19 -11.06 3.43 -3.92
N SER A 20 -9.84 3.10 -3.51
CA SER A 20 -9.25 3.54 -2.24
C SER A 20 -9.35 5.06 -2.06
N PRO A 21 -9.87 5.54 -0.90
CA PRO A 21 -9.96 6.96 -0.60
C PRO A 21 -8.61 7.68 -0.71
N ALA A 22 -8.65 8.96 -1.02
CA ALA A 22 -7.46 9.80 -0.97
C ALA A 22 -6.78 9.69 0.41
N GLY A 23 -5.45 9.58 0.42
CA GLY A 23 -4.66 9.37 1.64
C GLY A 23 -4.62 7.92 2.16
N LYS A 24 -5.48 7.01 1.68
CA LYS A 24 -5.52 5.60 2.11
C LYS A 24 -4.93 4.61 1.11
N ARG A 25 -4.50 5.08 -0.06
CA ARG A 25 -3.87 4.21 -1.06
C ARG A 25 -2.55 3.67 -0.52
N PRO A 26 -2.32 2.35 -0.59
CA PRO A 26 -1.03 1.77 -0.25
C PRO A 26 0.06 2.29 -1.21
N ALA A 27 1.26 2.50 -0.70
CA ALA A 27 2.39 2.94 -1.53
C ALA A 27 2.79 1.89 -2.57
N ARG A 28 2.54 0.61 -2.27
CA ARG A 28 2.81 -0.54 -3.15
C ARG A 28 1.70 -1.58 -3.03
N VAL A 29 1.32 -2.17 -4.16
CA VAL A 29 0.42 -3.32 -4.24
C VAL A 29 1.18 -4.46 -4.92
N VAL A 30 1.13 -5.66 -4.33
CA VAL A 30 1.72 -6.87 -4.90
C VAL A 30 0.68 -7.98 -4.85
N VAL A 31 0.36 -8.55 -6.01
CA VAL A 31 -0.57 -9.68 -6.12
C VAL A 31 0.25 -10.97 -6.12
N ASP A 32 0.40 -11.57 -4.93
CA ASP A 32 1.11 -12.83 -4.72
C ASP A 32 0.46 -13.59 -3.54
N ARG A 33 -0.14 -14.75 -3.83
CA ARG A 33 -0.81 -15.60 -2.83
C ARG A 33 0.14 -16.21 -1.80
N PHE A 34 1.43 -16.32 -2.12
CA PHE A 34 2.41 -17.02 -1.29
C PHE A 34 3.26 -16.04 -0.45
N ASN A 35 3.67 -14.91 -1.02
CA ASN A 35 4.61 -13.99 -0.37
C ASN A 35 4.21 -12.50 -0.41
N GLY A 36 2.96 -12.16 -0.74
CA GLY A 36 2.50 -10.77 -0.85
C GLY A 36 2.58 -9.96 0.47
N GLN A 37 2.68 -10.63 1.62
CA GLN A 37 2.67 -9.99 2.95
C GLN A 37 3.83 -9.02 3.17
N GLY A 38 4.96 -9.21 2.48
CA GLY A 38 6.10 -8.29 2.56
C GLY A 38 5.76 -6.87 2.09
N ALA A 39 4.88 -6.73 1.09
CA ALA A 39 4.44 -5.42 0.61
C ALA A 39 3.61 -4.69 1.68
N THR A 40 2.74 -5.40 2.40
CA THR A 40 1.95 -4.84 3.51
C THR A 40 2.86 -4.32 4.62
N GLY A 41 3.83 -5.13 5.08
CA GLY A 41 4.77 -4.69 6.11
C GLY A 41 5.61 -3.47 5.71
N LEU A 42 6.00 -3.38 4.44
CA LEU A 42 6.69 -2.20 3.91
C LEU A 42 5.79 -0.95 3.87
N ASN A 43 4.51 -1.11 3.50
CA ASN A 43 3.54 -0.02 3.52
C ASN A 43 3.32 0.52 4.93
N ASP A 44 3.20 -0.37 5.92
CA ASP A 44 3.01 0.01 7.33
C ASP A 44 4.21 0.77 7.88
N ALA A 45 5.42 0.24 7.66
CA ALA A 45 6.66 0.91 8.05
C ALA A 45 6.81 2.27 7.37
N HIS A 46 6.47 2.36 6.08
CA HIS A 46 6.46 3.62 5.34
C HIS A 46 5.49 4.64 5.94
N ALA A 47 4.25 4.23 6.25
CA ALA A 47 3.25 5.11 6.85
C ALA A 47 3.70 5.66 8.21
N GLN A 48 4.34 4.82 9.03
CA GLN A 48 4.91 5.25 10.31
C GLN A 48 6.00 6.30 10.11
N VAL A 49 6.97 6.05 9.23
CA VAL A 49 8.08 6.97 8.95
C VAL A 49 7.57 8.29 8.37
N GLN A 50 6.64 8.22 7.41
CA GLN A 50 6.03 9.40 6.79
C GLN A 50 5.32 10.28 7.83
N ARG A 51 4.54 9.68 8.74
CA ARG A 51 3.87 10.42 9.81
C ARG A 51 4.87 11.11 10.73
N GLY A 52 5.94 10.42 11.12
CA GLY A 52 7.01 10.99 11.94
C GLY A 52 7.68 12.20 11.26
N LEU A 53 7.99 12.07 9.97
CA LEU A 53 8.59 13.15 9.18
C LEU A 53 7.67 14.38 9.10
N LEU A 54 6.41 14.20 8.69
CA LEU A 54 5.45 15.29 8.57
C LEU A 54 5.19 15.99 9.91
N THR A 55 5.14 15.24 11.00
CA THR A 55 5.02 15.79 12.36
C THR A 55 6.25 16.62 12.72
N GLY A 56 7.47 16.12 12.45
CA GLY A 56 8.71 16.87 12.69
C GLY A 56 8.84 18.15 11.86
N MET A 57 8.20 18.19 10.70
CA MET A 57 8.12 19.39 9.84
C MET A 57 6.97 20.35 10.24
N GLY A 58 6.19 20.06 11.29
CA GLY A 58 5.06 20.88 11.71
C GLY A 58 3.83 20.80 10.81
N MET A 59 3.70 19.74 10.00
CA MET A 59 2.58 19.50 9.08
C MET A 59 1.79 18.22 9.41
N PRO A 60 1.35 18.01 10.66
CA PRO A 60 0.71 16.75 11.05
C PRO A 60 -0.61 16.48 10.32
N PHE A 61 -1.31 17.53 9.86
CA PHE A 61 -2.57 17.44 9.11
C PHE A 61 -2.44 16.81 7.71
N LEU A 62 -1.21 16.59 7.23
CA LEU A 62 -0.94 15.87 5.98
C LEU A 62 -0.69 14.36 6.21
N ALA A 63 -0.68 13.89 7.45
CA ALA A 63 -0.35 12.51 7.82
C ALA A 63 -1.57 11.58 8.03
N ASP A 64 -2.77 12.08 7.71
CA ASP A 64 -4.08 11.43 7.89
C ASP A 64 -4.69 10.91 6.59
#